data_AF-A0A3S0XAC1-F1
#
_entry.id   AF-A0A3S0XAC1-F1
#
_cell.length_a   1.000
_cell.length_b   1.000
_cell.length_c   1.000
_cell.angle_alpha   90.00
_cell.angle_beta   90.00
_cell.angle_gamma   90.00
#
_symmetry.space_group_name_H-M   'P 1'
#
loop_
_entity.id
_entity.type
_entity.pdbx_description
1 polymer ?
#
loop_
_entity_poly.entity_id
_entity_poly.type
_entity_poly.pdbx_seq_one_letter_code
_entity_poly.pdbx_strand_id
1 'polypeptide(L)'
;MKTYALLCMAAAALTCAQSAQAVCYDVSKQEPSQLSGHLSHHIFAGPPNFEDVQKGDTPEPGYILKLDQPICITGDDFADPQHMFDEVQLVPNETTGKEMSRLRDTDVFVEVVNPMAAMTGHHHRPLLAWVKAISSGRDITESYGTAATTIEAFYTALHSGDGRLASTFVVPEKTRKGPFSPQALTGFYGSLSEPITLVDVHRTGDSRFAVRYRFRNGKQACDGSATITTVKRDGRDFMQAIRAQNGC
;
A
#
# COMPACT_ATOMS: atom_id res chain seq x y z
N MET A 1 -17.07 -28.74 63.95
CA MET A 1 -16.85 -27.35 63.47
C MET A 1 -15.49 -27.28 62.78
N LYS A 2 -15.45 -27.26 61.44
CA LYS A 2 -14.24 -26.96 60.67
C LYS A 2 -14.64 -26.05 59.51
N THR A 3 -14.28 -24.78 59.64
CA THR A 3 -14.45 -23.70 58.68
C THR A 3 -13.44 -23.90 57.54
N TYR A 4 -13.91 -24.03 56.30
CA TYR A 4 -13.08 -23.99 55.11
C TYR A 4 -13.07 -22.55 54.57
N ALA A 5 -11.91 -21.89 54.65
CA ALA A 5 -11.68 -20.60 54.03
C ALA A 5 -11.32 -20.82 52.56
N LEU A 6 -12.14 -20.30 51.63
CA LEU A 6 -11.79 -20.19 50.22
C LEU A 6 -10.76 -19.05 50.05
N LEU A 7 -9.55 -19.39 49.62
CA LEU A 7 -8.60 -18.42 49.07
C LEU A 7 -8.91 -18.21 47.57
N CYS A 8 -9.40 -17.02 47.22
CA CYS A 8 -9.38 -16.54 45.83
C CYS A 8 -7.95 -16.12 45.46
N MET A 9 -7.26 -16.92 44.65
CA MET A 9 -6.07 -16.46 43.93
C MET A 9 -6.52 -15.57 42.75
N ALA A 10 -6.33 -14.26 42.89
CA ALA A 10 -6.40 -13.34 41.75
C ALA A 10 -5.11 -13.48 40.95
N ALA A 11 -5.17 -14.14 39.78
CA ALA A 11 -4.07 -14.17 38.83
C ALA A 11 -3.95 -12.79 38.16
N ALA A 12 -2.96 -12.00 38.57
CA ALA A 12 -2.60 -10.77 37.90
C ALA A 12 -1.98 -11.10 36.54
N ALA A 13 -2.74 -10.93 35.47
CA ALA A 13 -2.23 -11.00 34.11
C ALA A 13 -1.30 -9.80 33.87
N LEU A 14 0.01 -10.01 33.94
CA LEU A 14 0.99 -9.04 33.42
C LEU A 14 0.87 -9.02 31.90
N THR A 15 0.14 -8.05 31.37
CA THR A 15 0.25 -7.65 29.97
C THR A 15 1.60 -6.96 29.78
N CYS A 16 2.60 -7.70 29.30
CA CYS A 16 3.81 -7.10 28.75
C CYS A 16 3.42 -6.27 27.52
N ALA A 17 3.36 -4.94 27.68
CA ALA A 17 3.38 -4.03 26.54
C ALA A 17 4.74 -4.21 25.85
N GLN A 18 4.75 -4.84 24.67
CA GLN A 18 5.93 -4.86 23.82
C GLN A 18 6.17 -3.42 23.35
N SER A 19 7.20 -2.77 23.89
CA SER A 19 7.72 -1.54 23.33
C SER A 19 8.28 -1.85 21.94
N ALA A 20 7.67 -1.30 20.89
CA ALA A 20 8.29 -1.26 19.57
C ALA A 20 9.65 -0.57 19.73
N GLN A 21 10.75 -1.31 19.60
CA GLN A 21 12.07 -0.72 19.60
C GLN A 21 12.22 0.08 18.31
N ALA A 22 12.55 1.36 18.44
CA ALA A 22 12.97 2.20 17.34
C ALA A 22 14.14 1.52 16.61
N VAL A 23 13.98 1.28 15.30
CA VAL A 23 15.05 0.72 14.47
C VAL A 23 15.90 1.88 13.97
N CYS A 24 17.17 1.93 14.39
CA CYS A 24 18.16 2.83 13.81
C CYS A 24 19.02 2.07 12.80
N TYR A 25 19.17 2.61 11.59
CA TYR A 25 20.04 2.06 10.55
C TYR A 25 21.39 2.78 10.52
N ASP A 26 22.46 2.05 10.24
CA ASP A 26 23.81 2.60 10.09
C ASP A 26 24.12 2.83 8.60
N VAL A 27 24.01 4.08 8.14
CA VAL A 27 24.14 4.40 6.71
C VAL A 27 25.57 4.17 6.19
N SER A 28 26.58 4.20 7.07
CA SER A 28 27.98 3.87 6.71
C SER A 28 28.12 2.41 6.26
N LYS A 29 27.21 1.55 6.71
CA LYS A 29 27.14 0.12 6.35
C LYS A 29 26.19 -0.15 5.19
N GLN A 30 25.74 0.88 4.48
CA GLN A 30 24.74 0.77 3.41
C GLN A 30 23.37 0.27 3.89
N GLU A 31 22.98 0.63 5.12
CA GLU A 31 21.67 0.34 5.68
C GLU A 31 20.77 1.60 5.71
N PRO A 32 19.44 1.45 5.56
CA PRO A 32 18.73 0.22 5.23
C PRO A 32 18.92 -0.17 3.76
N SER A 33 18.91 -1.47 3.46
CA SER A 33 18.92 -1.97 2.08
C SER A 33 17.51 -2.20 1.51
N GLN A 34 16.49 -2.18 2.38
CA GLN A 34 15.09 -2.39 2.03
C GLN A 34 14.19 -1.51 2.88
N LEU A 35 13.11 -1.02 2.27
CA LEU A 35 12.08 -0.21 2.91
C LEU A 35 10.70 -0.64 2.42
N SER A 36 9.68 -0.46 3.27
CA SER A 36 8.27 -0.60 2.91
C SER A 36 7.51 0.67 3.28
N GLY A 37 6.45 0.96 2.55
CA GLY A 37 5.56 2.06 2.87
C GLY A 37 4.77 2.59 1.68
N HIS A 38 4.14 3.74 1.85
CA HIS A 38 3.32 4.38 0.84
C HIS A 38 4.14 5.32 -0.04
N LEU A 39 4.19 5.06 -1.36
CA LEU A 39 4.89 5.89 -2.32
C LEU A 39 4.02 7.06 -2.78
N SER A 40 4.51 8.29 -2.63
CA SER A 40 3.83 9.51 -3.10
C SER A 40 4.75 10.34 -4.00
N HIS A 41 4.15 11.09 -4.94
CA HIS A 41 4.87 11.99 -5.83
C HIS A 41 4.67 13.44 -5.42
N HIS A 42 5.77 14.20 -5.36
CA HIS A 42 5.81 15.59 -4.88
C HIS A 42 6.48 16.49 -5.91
N ILE A 43 6.13 17.78 -5.89
CA ILE A 43 6.86 18.83 -6.61
C ILE A 43 7.58 19.68 -5.56
N PHE A 44 8.90 19.67 -5.63
CA PHE A 44 9.77 20.45 -4.76
C PHE A 44 10.21 21.74 -5.44
N ALA A 45 10.58 22.73 -4.63
CA ALA A 45 11.22 23.95 -5.12
C ALA A 45 12.71 23.70 -5.37
N GLY A 46 13.13 23.82 -6.62
CA GLY A 46 14.50 23.74 -7.09
C GLY A 46 15.18 25.12 -7.18
N PRO A 47 16.23 25.25 -8.02
CA PRO A 47 16.94 26.51 -8.18
C PRO A 47 16.05 27.66 -8.68
N PRO A 48 16.39 28.92 -8.38
CA PRO A 48 17.61 29.33 -7.68
C PRO A 48 17.51 29.38 -6.15
N ASN A 49 16.32 29.57 -5.57
CA ASN A 49 16.19 29.81 -4.12
C ASN A 49 15.75 28.58 -3.32
N PHE A 50 15.16 27.57 -3.96
CA PHE A 50 14.70 26.33 -3.33
C PHE A 50 13.62 26.54 -2.26
N GLU A 51 12.83 27.61 -2.38
CA GLU A 51 11.80 28.00 -1.42
C GLU A 51 10.39 27.83 -1.97
N ASP A 52 10.12 28.33 -3.18
CA ASP A 52 8.76 28.44 -3.70
C ASP A 52 8.70 28.48 -5.23
N VAL A 53 8.14 27.42 -5.81
CA VAL A 53 7.88 27.31 -7.25
C VAL A 53 6.98 28.46 -7.76
N GLN A 54 6.04 28.93 -6.93
CA GLN A 54 5.15 30.03 -7.30
C GLN A 54 5.85 31.40 -7.30
N LYS A 55 7.04 31.51 -6.68
CA LYS A 55 7.89 32.70 -6.72
C LYS A 55 9.00 32.63 -7.77
N GLY A 56 9.03 31.57 -8.59
CA GLY A 56 9.93 31.44 -9.74
C GLY A 56 11.02 30.38 -9.58
N ASP A 57 11.00 29.57 -8.52
CA ASP A 57 11.89 28.42 -8.42
C ASP A 57 11.49 27.31 -9.40
N THR A 58 12.49 26.57 -9.88
CA THR A 58 12.30 25.48 -10.85
C THR A 58 11.55 24.33 -10.16
N PRO A 59 10.42 23.82 -10.71
CA PRO A 59 9.74 22.68 -10.12
C PRO A 59 10.56 21.40 -10.32
N GLU A 60 10.85 20.71 -9.22
CA GLU A 60 11.57 19.43 -9.22
C GLU A 60 10.65 18.29 -8.80
N PRO A 61 10.27 17.38 -9.71
CA PRO A 61 9.47 16.22 -9.36
C PRO A 61 10.31 15.23 -8.55
N GLY A 62 9.75 14.71 -7.46
CA GLY A 62 10.41 13.70 -6.64
C GLY A 62 9.43 12.75 -5.95
N TYR A 63 9.97 11.73 -5.30
CA TYR A 63 9.19 10.68 -4.66
C TYR A 63 9.51 10.61 -3.17
N ILE A 64 8.47 10.52 -2.36
CA ILE A 64 8.56 10.29 -0.92
C ILE A 64 7.91 8.95 -0.59
N LEU A 65 8.63 8.11 0.14
CA LEU A 65 8.11 6.91 0.77
C LEU A 65 7.74 7.22 2.22
N LYS A 66 6.46 7.09 2.56
CA LYS A 66 5.98 7.16 3.94
C LYS A 66 6.05 5.77 4.56
N LEU A 67 6.94 5.57 5.51
CA LEU A 67 7.19 4.30 6.18
C LEU A 67 6.03 3.93 7.11
N ASP A 68 5.83 2.62 7.30
CA ASP A 68 4.81 2.10 8.21
C ASP A 68 5.15 2.36 9.69
N GLN A 69 6.44 2.48 10.00
CA GLN A 69 6.98 2.76 11.33
C GLN A 69 8.11 3.79 11.25
N PRO A 70 8.21 4.73 12.20
CA PRO A 70 9.33 5.65 12.27
C PRO A 70 10.67 4.92 12.49
N ILE A 71 11.73 5.44 11.87
CA ILE A 71 13.11 4.95 11.96
C ILE A 71 14.05 6.09 12.35
N CYS A 72 15.28 5.75 12.68
CA CYS A 72 16.40 6.68 12.85
C CYS A 72 17.58 6.25 11.97
N ILE A 73 18.56 7.14 11.79
CA ILE A 73 19.81 6.81 11.09
C ILE A 73 21.02 7.22 11.93
N THR A 74 22.14 6.53 11.70
CA THR A 74 23.44 6.73 12.35
C THR A 74 24.57 6.48 11.36
N GLY A 75 25.81 6.71 11.78
CA GLY A 75 27.00 6.35 10.98
C GLY A 75 27.43 7.41 9.96
N ASP A 76 26.83 8.60 10.00
CA ASP A 76 27.20 9.75 9.18
C ASP A 76 27.15 11.02 10.02
N ASP A 77 27.96 12.04 9.69
CA ASP A 77 28.05 13.30 10.45
C ASP A 77 26.74 14.10 10.43
N PHE A 78 25.87 13.85 9.44
CA PHE A 78 24.55 14.48 9.30
C PHE A 78 23.41 13.59 9.84
N ALA A 79 23.73 12.40 10.34
CA ALA A 79 22.75 11.49 10.93
C ALA A 79 22.52 11.80 12.42
N ASP A 80 21.26 11.96 12.83
CA ASP A 80 20.89 12.12 14.24
C ASP A 80 20.13 10.89 14.77
N PRO A 81 20.75 10.05 15.63
CA PRO A 81 20.09 8.88 16.22
C PRO A 81 18.88 9.22 17.10
N GLN A 82 18.76 10.46 17.58
CA GLN A 82 17.65 10.89 18.44
C GLN A 82 16.44 11.36 17.62
N HIS A 83 16.64 11.67 16.34
CA HIS A 83 15.58 12.12 15.45
C HIS A 83 14.93 10.93 14.75
N MET A 84 13.73 10.58 15.21
CA MET A 84 12.87 9.61 14.54
C MET A 84 12.09 10.28 13.41
N PHE A 85 12.02 9.65 12.25
CA PHE A 85 11.27 10.10 11.08
C PHE A 85 10.65 8.93 10.33
N ASP A 86 9.63 9.20 9.52
CA ASP A 86 8.88 8.18 8.78
C ASP A 86 8.77 8.51 7.29
N GLU A 87 9.53 9.49 6.79
CA GLU A 87 9.52 9.86 5.38
C GLU A 87 10.92 9.78 4.80
N VAL A 88 11.05 9.06 3.68
CA VAL A 88 12.30 8.84 2.96
C VAL A 88 12.18 9.41 1.56
N GLN A 89 13.16 10.19 1.13
CA GLN A 89 13.25 10.65 -0.25
C GLN A 89 13.89 9.55 -1.11
N LEU A 90 13.14 9.08 -2.11
CA LEU A 90 13.60 8.05 -3.03
C LEU A 90 14.12 8.66 -4.32
N VAL A 91 15.31 8.25 -4.74
CA VAL A 91 15.95 8.71 -5.97
C VAL A 91 15.83 7.62 -7.05
N PRO A 92 15.01 7.81 -8.10
CA PRO A 92 14.90 6.85 -9.19
C PRO A 92 16.11 6.87 -10.12
N ASN A 93 16.31 5.79 -10.86
CA ASN A 93 17.07 5.77 -12.11
C ASN A 93 16.08 5.77 -13.31
N GLU A 94 16.59 5.75 -14.55
CA GLU A 94 15.71 5.79 -15.74
C GLU A 94 14.65 4.67 -15.79
N THR A 95 15.00 3.47 -15.33
CA THR A 95 14.09 2.31 -15.35
C THR A 95 13.15 2.37 -14.16
N THR A 96 13.67 2.55 -12.94
CA THR A 96 12.84 2.59 -11.73
C THR A 96 11.93 3.80 -11.69
N GLY A 97 12.28 4.92 -12.34
CA GLY A 97 11.40 6.07 -12.50
C GLY A 97 10.10 5.76 -13.23
N LYS A 98 10.11 4.86 -14.22
CA LYS A 98 8.88 4.41 -14.91
C LYS A 98 8.01 3.55 -13.99
N GLU A 99 8.62 2.66 -13.22
CA GLU A 99 7.87 1.80 -12.29
C GLU A 99 7.31 2.61 -11.10
N MET A 100 8.11 3.50 -10.51
CA MET A 100 7.66 4.43 -9.47
C MET A 100 6.51 5.32 -9.96
N SER A 101 6.58 5.78 -11.21
CA SER A 101 5.49 6.52 -11.86
C SER A 101 4.19 5.69 -11.96
N ARG A 102 4.29 4.38 -12.18
CA ARG A 102 3.13 3.47 -12.22
C ARG A 102 2.59 3.10 -10.84
N LEU A 103 3.47 3.08 -9.83
CA LEU A 103 3.19 2.74 -8.44
C LEU A 103 2.94 3.97 -7.56
N ARG A 104 2.77 5.16 -8.16
CA ARG A 104 2.36 6.35 -7.41
C ARG A 104 1.09 6.09 -6.61
N ASP A 105 1.10 6.60 -5.38
CA ASP A 105 0.01 6.56 -4.42
C ASP A 105 -0.41 5.10 -4.13
N THR A 106 0.59 4.23 -3.95
CA THR A 106 0.43 2.82 -3.55
C THR A 106 1.45 2.43 -2.51
N ASP A 107 1.12 1.40 -1.75
CA ASP A 107 2.08 0.75 -0.87
C ASP A 107 3.07 -0.06 -1.72
N VAL A 108 4.35 0.03 -1.38
CA VAL A 108 5.47 -0.53 -2.13
C VAL A 108 6.50 -1.17 -1.21
N PHE A 109 7.19 -2.19 -1.72
CA PHE A 109 8.48 -2.63 -1.21
C PHE A 109 9.57 -2.07 -2.11
N VAL A 110 10.63 -1.54 -1.51
CA VAL A 110 11.72 -0.87 -2.22
C VAL A 110 13.04 -1.46 -1.78
N GLU A 111 13.79 -2.03 -2.72
CA GLU A 111 15.22 -2.26 -2.52
C GLU A 111 15.96 -0.96 -2.81
N VAL A 112 16.78 -0.53 -1.85
CA VAL A 112 17.54 0.71 -1.97
C VAL A 112 19.04 0.46 -1.85
N VAL A 113 19.81 1.38 -2.41
CA VAL A 113 21.27 1.41 -2.35
C VAL A 113 21.75 2.83 -2.05
N ASN A 114 22.98 2.94 -1.55
CA ASN A 114 23.60 4.22 -1.20
C ASN A 114 22.72 5.08 -0.25
N PRO A 115 22.16 4.52 0.84
CA PRO A 115 21.42 5.33 1.79
C PRO A 115 22.35 6.41 2.38
N MET A 116 21.84 7.63 2.51
CA MET A 116 22.61 8.74 3.09
C MET A 116 21.72 9.72 3.84
N ALA A 117 22.31 10.39 4.84
CA ALA A 117 21.65 11.47 5.55
C ALA A 117 21.48 12.71 4.67
N ALA A 118 20.47 13.53 5.00
CA ALA A 118 20.29 14.83 4.38
C ALA A 118 21.42 15.80 4.74
N MET A 119 22.12 16.36 3.75
CA MET A 119 23.27 17.24 3.97
C MET A 119 23.01 18.70 3.56
N THR A 120 22.04 18.94 2.68
CA THR A 120 21.81 20.26 2.07
C THR A 120 20.32 20.62 2.09
N GLY A 121 19.99 21.90 1.87
CA GLY A 121 18.61 22.35 1.68
C GLY A 121 17.92 21.77 0.43
N HIS A 122 18.67 21.10 -0.45
CA HIS A 122 18.15 20.38 -1.62
C HIS A 122 17.70 18.96 -1.27
N HIS A 123 17.96 18.49 -0.05
CA HIS A 123 17.52 17.19 0.45
C HIS A 123 16.23 17.41 1.22
N HIS A 124 15.14 16.83 0.73
CA HIS A 124 13.80 17.13 1.24
C HIS A 124 13.40 16.24 2.41
N ARG A 125 14.12 15.15 2.71
CA ARG A 125 13.85 14.24 3.84
C ARG A 125 15.13 13.78 4.54
N PRO A 126 15.06 13.41 5.84
CA PRO A 126 16.25 13.04 6.63
C PRO A 126 17.09 11.90 6.02
N LEU A 127 16.45 10.96 5.32
CA LEU A 127 17.10 9.87 4.59
C LEU A 127 16.82 9.99 3.09
N LEU A 128 17.89 9.94 2.30
CA LEU A 128 17.87 9.78 0.85
C LEU A 128 18.38 8.39 0.50
N ALA A 129 17.73 7.70 -0.44
CA ALA A 129 18.20 6.40 -0.92
C ALA A 129 17.88 6.19 -2.40
N TRP A 130 18.77 5.52 -3.13
CA TRP A 130 18.61 5.26 -4.56
C TRP A 130 17.86 3.96 -4.77
N VAL A 131 16.83 4.00 -5.60
CA VAL A 131 15.97 2.84 -5.84
C VAL A 131 16.67 1.87 -6.78
N LYS A 132 17.01 0.69 -6.25
CA LYS A 132 17.54 -0.44 -7.01
C LYS A 132 16.41 -1.25 -7.64
N ALA A 133 15.37 -1.54 -6.87
CA ALA A 133 14.17 -2.23 -7.33
C ALA A 133 12.95 -1.74 -6.55
N ILE A 134 11.78 -1.80 -7.17
CA ILE A 134 10.52 -1.46 -6.53
C ILE A 134 9.44 -2.43 -6.99
N SER A 135 8.62 -2.87 -6.06
CA SER A 135 7.44 -3.69 -6.32
C SER A 135 6.26 -3.13 -5.54
N SER A 136 5.06 -3.53 -5.95
CA SER A 136 3.87 -3.32 -5.12
C SER A 136 4.09 -3.97 -3.75
N GLY A 137 3.64 -3.29 -2.70
CA GLY A 137 3.63 -3.70 -1.30
C GLY A 137 2.66 -4.84 -1.01
N ARG A 138 1.97 -5.34 -2.05
CA ARG A 138 1.20 -6.58 -2.00
C ARG A 138 2.15 -7.74 -1.73
N ASP A 139 2.23 -8.20 -0.49
CA ASP A 139 2.70 -9.55 -0.22
C ASP A 139 1.61 -10.54 -0.69
N ILE A 140 1.73 -10.98 -1.95
CA ILE A 140 0.82 -11.97 -2.54
C ILE A 140 0.85 -13.29 -1.75
N THR A 141 1.91 -13.57 -0.98
CA THR A 141 2.02 -14.77 -0.16
C THR A 141 1.24 -14.66 1.15
N GLU A 142 1.09 -13.47 1.72
CA GLU A 142 0.15 -13.19 2.82
C GLU A 142 -1.31 -13.26 2.36
N SER A 143 -1.58 -13.01 1.07
CA SER A 143 -2.90 -13.21 0.49
C SER A 143 -3.30 -14.70 0.41
N TYR A 144 -2.34 -15.64 0.35
CA TYR A 144 -2.65 -17.06 0.09
C TYR A 144 -3.58 -17.69 1.12
N GLY A 145 -4.66 -18.31 0.64
CA GLY A 145 -5.64 -18.96 1.50
C GLY A 145 -6.52 -18.00 2.30
N THR A 146 -6.43 -16.69 2.05
CA THR A 146 -7.28 -15.67 2.65
C THR A 146 -8.32 -15.16 1.65
N ALA A 147 -9.23 -14.31 2.13
CA ALA A 147 -10.22 -13.65 1.29
C ALA A 147 -9.61 -12.69 0.24
N ALA A 148 -8.34 -12.28 0.40
CA ALA A 148 -7.63 -11.48 -0.59
C ALA A 148 -7.45 -12.23 -1.92
N THR A 149 -7.15 -13.54 -1.89
CA THR A 149 -7.07 -14.37 -3.11
C THR A 149 -8.40 -14.38 -3.88
N THR A 150 -9.55 -14.40 -3.19
CA THR A 150 -10.87 -14.30 -3.85
C THR A 150 -11.05 -12.95 -4.54
N ILE A 151 -10.61 -11.86 -3.90
CA ILE A 151 -10.68 -10.50 -4.46
C ILE A 151 -9.79 -10.39 -5.69
N GLU A 152 -8.55 -10.87 -5.60
CA GLU A 152 -7.61 -10.91 -6.72
C GLU A 152 -8.19 -11.68 -7.90
N ALA A 153 -8.69 -12.90 -7.67
CA ALA A 153 -9.30 -13.73 -8.71
C ALA A 153 -10.53 -13.07 -9.35
N PHE A 154 -11.34 -12.37 -8.57
CA PHE A 154 -12.46 -11.56 -9.08
C PHE A 154 -11.97 -10.50 -10.07
N TYR A 155 -11.00 -9.66 -9.68
CA TYR A 155 -10.49 -8.61 -10.56
C TYR A 155 -9.71 -9.16 -11.75
N THR A 156 -9.02 -10.29 -11.61
CA THR A 156 -8.39 -10.99 -12.75
C THR A 156 -9.44 -11.44 -13.76
N ALA A 157 -10.56 -11.99 -13.31
CA ALA A 157 -11.65 -12.37 -14.21
C ALA A 157 -12.29 -11.15 -14.90
N LEU A 158 -12.46 -10.03 -14.19
CA LEU A 158 -12.91 -8.78 -14.78
C LEU A 158 -11.92 -8.22 -15.80
N HIS A 159 -10.62 -8.29 -15.52
CA HIS A 159 -9.55 -7.88 -16.45
C HIS A 159 -9.66 -8.64 -17.78
N SER A 160 -9.98 -9.93 -17.73
CA SER A 160 -10.21 -10.74 -18.94
C SER A 160 -11.58 -10.54 -19.59
N GLY A 161 -12.44 -9.66 -19.06
CA GLY A 161 -13.82 -9.48 -19.52
C GLY A 161 -14.74 -10.67 -19.23
N ASP A 162 -14.30 -11.65 -18.44
CA ASP A 162 -15.06 -12.86 -18.11
C ASP A 162 -15.94 -12.62 -16.88
N GLY A 163 -17.05 -11.90 -17.10
CA GLY A 163 -18.08 -11.66 -16.09
C GLY A 163 -18.71 -12.94 -15.53
N ARG A 164 -18.73 -14.04 -16.30
CA ARG A 164 -19.21 -15.34 -15.82
C ARG A 164 -18.28 -15.90 -14.76
N LEU A 165 -16.98 -15.95 -15.03
CA LEU A 165 -15.97 -16.35 -14.03
C LEU A 165 -15.97 -15.39 -12.84
N ALA A 166 -15.97 -14.07 -13.08
CA ALA A 166 -15.97 -13.06 -12.03
C ALA A 166 -17.16 -13.23 -11.07
N SER A 167 -18.36 -13.49 -11.60
CA SER A 167 -19.54 -13.70 -10.76
C SER A 167 -19.41 -14.88 -9.78
N THR A 168 -18.55 -15.86 -10.04
CA THR A 168 -18.36 -17.01 -9.14
C THR A 168 -17.70 -16.65 -7.80
N PHE A 169 -17.00 -15.52 -7.73
CA PHE A 169 -16.34 -15.03 -6.52
C PHE A 169 -17.23 -14.13 -5.66
N VAL A 170 -18.41 -13.77 -6.15
CA VAL A 170 -19.42 -12.96 -5.45
C VAL A 170 -20.47 -13.88 -4.82
N VAL A 171 -21.02 -13.49 -3.68
CA VAL A 171 -22.09 -14.26 -3.03
C VAL A 171 -23.25 -14.55 -4.01
N PRO A 172 -23.74 -15.81 -4.12
CA PRO A 172 -24.69 -16.20 -5.17
C PRO A 172 -26.00 -15.41 -5.21
N GLU A 173 -26.42 -14.84 -4.07
CA GLU A 173 -27.65 -14.04 -4.00
C GLU A 173 -27.55 -12.75 -4.83
N LYS A 174 -26.33 -12.24 -5.05
CA LYS A 174 -26.07 -10.99 -5.79
C LYS A 174 -25.83 -11.20 -7.29
N THR A 175 -25.60 -12.43 -7.74
CA THR A 175 -25.17 -12.70 -9.13
C THR A 175 -26.33 -13.10 -10.04
N ARG A 176 -27.52 -13.33 -9.49
CA ARG A 176 -28.72 -13.70 -10.28
C ARG A 176 -29.19 -12.60 -11.21
N LYS A 177 -29.05 -11.33 -10.81
CA LYS A 177 -29.47 -10.13 -11.55
C LYS A 177 -28.75 -8.89 -11.05
N GLY A 178 -28.77 -7.82 -11.84
CA GLY A 178 -28.16 -6.54 -11.47
C GLY A 178 -26.66 -6.48 -11.76
N PRO A 179 -25.92 -5.55 -11.12
CA PRO A 179 -24.53 -5.22 -11.50
C PRO A 179 -23.51 -6.36 -11.39
N PHE A 180 -23.79 -7.36 -10.55
CA PHE A 180 -22.92 -8.54 -10.39
C PHE A 180 -23.37 -9.74 -11.21
N SER A 181 -24.36 -9.58 -12.10
CA SER A 181 -24.73 -10.68 -13.01
C SER A 181 -23.63 -10.92 -14.04
N PRO A 182 -23.46 -12.17 -14.52
CA PRO A 182 -22.48 -12.48 -15.56
C PRO A 182 -22.57 -11.54 -16.77
N GLN A 183 -23.78 -11.26 -17.23
CA GLN A 183 -24.03 -10.41 -18.39
C GLN A 183 -23.69 -8.95 -18.12
N ALA A 184 -24.00 -8.42 -16.93
CA ALA A 184 -23.67 -7.04 -16.58
C ALA A 184 -22.16 -6.86 -16.45
N LEU A 185 -21.49 -7.80 -15.78
CA LEU A 185 -20.03 -7.77 -15.61
C LEU A 185 -19.30 -7.89 -16.96
N THR A 186 -19.66 -8.87 -17.79
CA THR A 186 -19.07 -9.02 -19.14
C THR A 186 -19.36 -7.80 -20.00
N GLY A 187 -20.60 -7.30 -19.97
CA GLY A 187 -21.01 -6.16 -20.79
C GLY A 187 -20.23 -4.89 -20.47
N PHE A 188 -20.01 -4.57 -19.18
CA PHE A 188 -19.28 -3.38 -18.79
C PHE A 188 -17.76 -3.57 -18.86
N TYR A 189 -17.22 -4.58 -18.18
CA TYR A 189 -15.78 -4.74 -18.05
C TYR A 189 -15.12 -5.30 -19.32
N GLY A 190 -15.86 -6.09 -20.11
CA GLY A 190 -15.37 -6.60 -21.41
C GLY A 190 -15.36 -5.54 -22.52
N SER A 191 -16.04 -4.39 -22.34
CA SER A 191 -16.06 -3.30 -23.33
C SER A 191 -15.04 -2.20 -23.05
N LEU A 192 -14.23 -2.32 -22.01
CA LEU A 192 -13.26 -1.30 -21.62
C LEU A 192 -12.16 -1.18 -22.67
N SER A 193 -11.75 0.06 -22.99
CA SER A 193 -10.65 0.33 -23.92
C SER A 193 -9.29 0.02 -23.30
N GLU A 194 -9.16 0.14 -21.98
CA GLU A 194 -8.08 -0.45 -21.19
C GLU A 194 -8.70 -1.29 -20.08
N PRO A 195 -8.38 -2.60 -19.99
CA PRO A 195 -9.00 -3.50 -19.02
C PRO A 195 -8.81 -3.05 -17.58
N ILE A 196 -9.78 -3.37 -16.73
CA ILE A 196 -9.65 -3.09 -15.30
C ILE A 196 -8.47 -3.85 -14.71
N THR A 197 -7.64 -3.15 -13.96
CA THR A 197 -6.44 -3.70 -13.33
C THR A 197 -6.50 -3.39 -11.84
N LEU A 198 -6.43 -4.43 -11.02
CA LEU A 198 -6.28 -4.31 -9.58
C LEU A 198 -4.87 -3.84 -9.26
N VAL A 199 -4.80 -2.64 -8.71
CA VAL A 199 -3.53 -1.99 -8.34
C VAL A 199 -3.11 -2.44 -6.95
N ASP A 200 -4.06 -2.46 -6.02
CA ASP A 200 -3.77 -2.74 -4.62
C ASP A 200 -4.94 -3.40 -3.88
N VAL A 201 -4.62 -4.18 -2.84
CA VAL A 201 -5.55 -4.83 -1.91
C VAL A 201 -4.92 -4.79 -0.52
N HIS A 202 -5.55 -4.09 0.41
CA HIS A 202 -5.09 -3.98 1.78
C HIS A 202 -6.19 -4.42 2.76
N ARG A 203 -5.85 -5.28 3.74
CA ARG A 203 -6.80 -5.73 4.76
C ARG A 203 -7.01 -4.64 5.80
N THR A 204 -8.22 -4.08 5.87
CA THR A 204 -8.59 -3.01 6.82
C THR A 204 -9.38 -3.51 8.03
N GLY A 205 -9.72 -4.80 8.06
CA GLY A 205 -10.39 -5.46 9.18
C GLY A 205 -10.65 -6.92 8.89
N ASP A 206 -11.37 -7.62 9.78
CA ASP A 206 -11.42 -9.08 9.69
C ASP A 206 -12.01 -9.64 8.40
N SER A 207 -13.02 -8.96 7.90
CA SER A 207 -13.71 -9.25 6.65
C SER A 207 -13.74 -8.06 5.70
N ARG A 208 -12.84 -7.09 5.90
CA ARG A 208 -12.83 -5.82 5.15
C ARG A 208 -11.49 -5.57 4.48
N PHE A 209 -11.57 -5.15 3.23
CA PHE A 209 -10.42 -4.86 2.39
C PHE A 209 -10.63 -3.51 1.71
N ALA A 210 -9.61 -2.66 1.68
CA ALA A 210 -9.55 -1.54 0.76
C ALA A 210 -8.87 -2.01 -0.52
N VAL A 211 -9.39 -1.58 -1.68
CA VAL A 211 -8.78 -1.88 -2.98
C VAL A 211 -8.64 -0.62 -3.80
N ARG A 212 -7.61 -0.59 -4.66
CA ARG A 212 -7.43 0.41 -5.72
C ARG A 212 -7.39 -0.28 -7.07
N TYR A 213 -8.04 0.30 -8.06
CA TYR A 213 -8.10 -0.24 -9.41
C TYR A 213 -8.03 0.88 -10.45
N ARG A 214 -7.60 0.53 -11.67
CA ARG A 214 -7.58 1.46 -12.81
C ARG A 214 -8.20 0.84 -14.04
N PHE A 215 -8.84 1.64 -14.89
CA PHE A 215 -9.30 1.23 -16.22
C PHE A 215 -9.50 2.42 -17.15
N ARG A 216 -9.79 2.17 -18.43
CA ARG A 216 -10.26 3.20 -19.36
C ARG A 216 -11.53 2.76 -20.07
N ASN A 217 -12.51 3.66 -20.12
CA ASN A 217 -13.73 3.52 -20.92
C ASN A 217 -13.76 4.60 -22.01
N GLY A 218 -13.35 4.24 -23.23
CA GLY A 218 -13.18 5.18 -24.32
C GLY A 218 -12.14 6.24 -23.98
N LYS A 219 -12.55 7.51 -23.83
CA LYS A 219 -11.67 8.62 -23.44
C LYS A 219 -11.54 8.79 -21.93
N GLN A 220 -12.46 8.23 -21.14
CA GLN A 220 -12.50 8.42 -19.70
C GLN A 220 -11.53 7.44 -19.02
N ALA A 221 -10.49 7.98 -18.39
CA ALA A 221 -9.64 7.22 -17.49
C ALA A 221 -10.29 7.12 -16.11
N CYS A 222 -10.11 5.97 -15.47
CA CYS A 222 -10.51 5.73 -14.11
C CYS A 222 -9.33 5.31 -13.25
N ASP A 223 -9.19 5.96 -12.11
CA ASP A 223 -8.38 5.53 -10.98
C ASP A 223 -9.28 5.55 -9.75
N GLY A 224 -9.79 4.37 -9.39
CA GLY A 224 -10.87 4.19 -8.43
C GLY A 224 -10.45 3.35 -7.23
N SER A 225 -11.24 3.45 -6.16
CA SER A 225 -11.05 2.73 -4.92
C SER A 225 -12.37 2.27 -4.35
N ALA A 226 -12.34 1.16 -3.64
CA ALA A 226 -13.52 0.60 -3.00
C ALA A 226 -13.17 -0.10 -1.69
N THR A 227 -14.16 -0.16 -0.81
CA THR A 227 -14.15 -1.10 0.31
C THR A 227 -14.89 -2.37 -0.09
N ILE A 228 -14.23 -3.51 0.06
CA ILE A 228 -14.80 -4.84 -0.13
C ILE A 228 -15.09 -5.44 1.24
N THR A 229 -16.28 -6.02 1.39
CA THR A 229 -16.63 -6.89 2.52
C THR A 229 -16.72 -8.33 2.03
N THR A 230 -16.06 -9.25 2.73
CA THR A 230 -16.04 -10.67 2.40
C THR A 230 -16.79 -11.51 3.44
N VAL A 231 -17.13 -12.75 3.07
CA VAL A 231 -17.75 -13.72 3.98
C VAL A 231 -17.24 -15.11 3.64
N LYS A 232 -16.93 -15.90 4.67
CA LYS A 232 -16.59 -17.32 4.53
C LYS A 232 -17.86 -18.18 4.59
N ARG A 233 -18.11 -19.01 3.59
CA ARG A 233 -19.21 -19.98 3.52
C ARG A 233 -18.66 -21.33 3.06
N ASP A 234 -18.93 -22.39 3.82
CA ASP A 234 -18.49 -23.75 3.51
C ASP A 234 -16.98 -23.84 3.20
N GLY A 235 -16.17 -23.11 3.98
CA GLY A 235 -14.72 -23.06 3.83
C GLY A 235 -14.20 -22.20 2.67
N ARG A 236 -15.06 -21.51 1.92
CA ARG A 236 -14.69 -20.63 0.79
C ARG A 236 -15.01 -19.17 1.10
N ASP A 237 -14.11 -18.27 0.72
CA ASP A 237 -14.33 -16.83 0.84
C ASP A 237 -15.07 -16.28 -0.40
N PHE A 238 -16.07 -15.44 -0.16
CA PHE A 238 -16.87 -14.76 -1.17
C PHE A 238 -16.88 -13.25 -0.93
N MET A 239 -16.95 -12.48 -2.01
CA MET A 239 -17.22 -11.05 -1.95
C MET A 239 -18.71 -10.83 -1.64
N GLN A 240 -19.00 -10.30 -0.46
CA GLN A 240 -20.36 -10.00 0.00
C GLN A 240 -20.80 -8.62 -0.48
N ALA A 241 -19.92 -7.62 -0.46
CA ALA A 241 -20.24 -6.27 -0.90
C ALA A 241 -19.02 -5.54 -1.45
N ILE A 242 -19.25 -4.65 -2.40
CA ILE A 242 -18.27 -3.67 -2.89
C ILE A 242 -18.92 -2.30 -2.72
N ARG A 243 -18.22 -1.37 -2.09
CA ARG A 243 -18.64 0.02 -1.94
C ARG A 243 -17.54 0.91 -2.50
N ALA A 244 -17.77 1.48 -3.69
CA ALA A 244 -16.87 2.47 -4.26
C ALA A 244 -16.73 3.67 -3.31
N GLN A 245 -15.49 4.10 -3.07
CA GLN A 245 -15.16 5.23 -2.21
C GLN A 245 -14.90 6.49 -3.04
N ASN A 246 -14.21 6.33 -4.16
CA ASN A 246 -14.20 7.30 -5.24
C ASN A 246 -14.60 6.57 -6.54
N GLY A 247 -15.65 7.11 -7.15
CA GLY A 247 -16.19 6.61 -8.40
C GLY A 247 -15.58 7.42 -9.53
N CYS A 248 -14.84 6.74 -10.38
CA CYS A 248 -15.21 6.81 -11.78
C CYS A 248 -16.43 5.88 -11.96
#